data_AF-A0A419GBJ0-F1
#
_entry.id   AF-A0A419GBJ0-F1
#
_cell.length_a   1.000
_cell.length_b   1.000
_cell.length_c   1.000
_cell.angle_alpha   90.00
_cell.angle_beta   90.00
_cell.angle_gamma   90.00
#
_symmetry.space_group_name_H-M   'P 1'
#
loop_
_entity.id
_entity.type
_entity.pdbx_description
1 polymer ?
#
loop_
_entity_poly.entity_id
_entity_poly.type
_entity_poly.pdbx_seq_one_letter_code
_entity_poly.pdbx_strand_id
1 'polypeptide(L)'
;MASAAKQSSLAKNCFCPGKDICEVDDVVSKRDKLQPLQVFQLLPGTNCKKCGQLTCFAFAFALIGRENKPEDCPDLLTEQYKSSLDLLNEYFGGEVSVEKTGLLIDQEKCCGCGDCVAVCNKCQGTVLFGSGVIIPRNVPPVLKVIDGRVQVVCWESCKRCMNPPEYCRVCEERCPFGALELVR
;
A
#
# COMPACT_ATOMS: atom_id res chain seq x y z
N MET A 1 -3.57 30.91 -51.90
CA MET A 1 -3.38 31.81 -50.73
C MET A 1 -4.21 31.23 -49.60
N ALA A 2 -3.54 30.49 -48.68
CA ALA A 2 -3.25 30.94 -47.31
C ALA A 2 -4.56 31.14 -46.50
N SER A 3 -4.80 30.51 -45.36
CA SER A 3 -3.85 30.15 -44.31
C SER A 3 -4.43 29.06 -43.40
N ALA A 4 -3.57 28.13 -42.99
CA ALA A 4 -3.82 27.15 -41.94
C ALA A 4 -3.45 27.77 -40.57
N ALA A 5 -4.29 27.53 -39.55
CA ALA A 5 -3.95 27.84 -38.15
C ALA A 5 -4.63 26.86 -37.17
N LYS A 6 -3.91 25.76 -36.91
CA LYS A 6 -3.59 25.13 -35.61
C LYS A 6 -4.48 25.41 -34.38
N GLN A 7 -5.01 24.33 -33.80
CA GLN A 7 -5.12 24.00 -32.36
C GLN A 7 -5.23 22.46 -32.32
N SER A 8 -4.25 21.62 -31.98
CA SER A 8 -3.36 21.53 -30.81
C SER A 8 -4.11 21.38 -29.48
N SER A 9 -4.71 20.21 -29.24
CA SER A 9 -4.80 19.64 -27.89
C SER A 9 -4.93 18.10 -27.98
N LEU A 10 -3.83 17.35 -28.15
CA LEU A 10 -3.00 16.87 -27.04
C LEU A 10 -3.58 15.56 -26.47
N ALA A 11 -3.48 14.52 -27.31
CA ALA A 11 -3.33 13.15 -26.84
C ALA A 11 -2.05 13.10 -26.01
N LYS A 12 -2.18 13.09 -24.69
CA LYS A 12 -1.08 12.81 -23.76
C LYS A 12 -1.46 11.54 -23.02
N ASN A 13 -0.96 10.43 -23.54
CA ASN A 13 0.13 9.68 -22.92
C ASN A 13 -0.31 8.98 -21.63
N CYS A 14 -0.92 7.80 -21.78
CA CYS A 14 -0.60 6.71 -20.85
C CYS A 14 0.88 6.40 -21.07
N PHE A 15 1.74 7.12 -20.35
CA PHE A 15 3.16 6.87 -20.31
C PHE A 15 3.36 5.72 -19.32
N CYS A 16 3.59 4.52 -19.83
CA CYS A 16 4.19 3.44 -19.07
C CYS A 16 5.71 3.69 -19.10
N PRO A 17 6.36 4.19 -18.05
CA PRO A 17 7.81 4.21 -18.03
C PRO A 17 8.31 2.77 -17.93
N GLY A 18 8.79 2.23 -19.05
CA GLY A 18 9.69 1.07 -19.08
C GLY A 18 9.09 -0.31 -19.28
N LYS A 19 8.34 -0.56 -20.36
CA LYS A 19 8.22 -1.91 -20.96
C LYS A 19 7.62 -1.86 -22.36
N ASP A 20 8.46 -1.61 -23.37
CA ASP A 20 8.47 -2.55 -24.49
C ASP A 20 9.03 -3.84 -23.89
N ILE A 21 8.20 -4.87 -23.73
CA ILE A 21 8.53 -6.30 -23.51
C ILE A 21 7.34 -6.94 -22.81
N CYS A 22 6.54 -7.61 -23.63
CA CYS A 22 5.64 -8.69 -23.27
C CYS A 22 6.47 -9.98 -23.10
N GLU A 23 7.45 -9.99 -22.21
CA GLU A 23 8.14 -11.22 -21.79
C GLU A 23 8.07 -11.27 -20.27
N VAL A 24 7.34 -12.28 -19.81
CA VAL A 24 7.20 -12.66 -18.41
C VAL A 24 8.41 -13.51 -18.07
N ASP A 25 9.55 -12.87 -17.86
CA ASP A 25 10.67 -13.54 -17.20
C ASP A 25 10.40 -13.62 -15.71
N ASP A 26 10.01 -14.82 -15.30
CA ASP A 26 9.82 -15.34 -13.95
C ASP A 26 11.08 -15.24 -13.08
N VAL A 27 11.54 -14.05 -12.64
CA VAL A 27 12.44 -13.95 -11.46
C VAL A 27 12.39 -12.59 -10.73
N VAL A 28 11.26 -12.20 -10.13
CA VAL A 28 11.16 -11.57 -8.78
C VAL A 28 9.70 -11.70 -8.34
N SER A 29 9.33 -12.92 -7.97
CA SER A 29 7.97 -13.31 -7.62
C SER A 29 7.67 -12.91 -6.18
N LYS A 30 6.83 -11.86 -6.01
CA LYS A 30 6.41 -11.24 -4.74
C LYS A 30 7.57 -10.58 -3.99
N ARG A 31 7.37 -9.37 -3.47
CA ARG A 31 8.07 -9.02 -2.23
C ARG A 31 7.62 -10.08 -1.24
N ASP A 32 8.49 -11.01 -0.88
CA ASP A 32 8.22 -11.93 0.21
C ASP A 32 7.93 -11.03 1.42
N LYS A 33 6.66 -10.91 1.77
CA LYS A 33 6.27 -10.23 3.01
C LYS A 33 7.00 -11.00 4.11
N LEU A 34 8.05 -10.39 4.67
CA LEU A 34 8.87 -11.03 5.68
C LEU A 34 7.94 -11.53 6.77
N GLN A 35 8.03 -12.83 7.06
CA GLN A 35 7.25 -13.41 8.14
C GLN A 35 7.72 -12.81 9.46
N PRO A 36 6.84 -12.65 10.47
CA PRO A 36 7.22 -12.13 11.78
C PRO A 36 8.45 -12.81 12.39
N LEU A 37 8.60 -14.11 12.14
CA LEU A 37 9.77 -14.87 12.58
C LEU A 37 11.07 -14.47 11.87
N GLN A 38 11.02 -14.20 10.56
CA GLN A 38 12.18 -13.74 9.80
C GLN A 38 12.63 -12.35 10.25
N VAL A 39 11.66 -11.43 10.45
CA VAL A 39 11.96 -10.11 11.01
C VAL A 39 12.56 -10.24 12.41
N PHE A 40 12.00 -11.11 13.25
CA PHE A 40 12.53 -11.35 14.59
C PHE A 40 13.97 -11.88 14.60
N GLN A 41 14.36 -12.72 13.63
CA GLN A 41 15.73 -13.22 13.50
C GLN A 41 16.75 -12.11 13.19
N LEU A 42 16.31 -10.98 12.63
CA LEU A 42 17.15 -9.81 12.38
C LEU A 42 17.25 -8.88 13.60
N LEU A 43 16.42 -9.10 14.64
CA LEU A 43 16.40 -8.28 15.84
C LEU A 43 17.35 -8.81 16.92
N PRO A 44 17.78 -7.97 17.89
CA PRO A 44 18.67 -8.38 18.98
C PRO A 44 18.11 -9.46 19.92
N GLY A 45 16.80 -9.67 19.93
CA GLY A 45 16.14 -10.67 20.79
C GLY A 45 16.21 -10.41 22.30
N THR A 46 16.67 -9.24 22.74
CA THR A 46 16.92 -8.91 24.17
C THR A 46 15.65 -8.68 24.98
N ASN A 47 14.51 -8.43 24.33
CA ASN A 47 13.25 -8.03 24.96
C ASN A 47 13.40 -6.87 25.94
N CYS A 48 14.27 -5.89 25.61
CA CYS A 48 14.65 -4.80 26.50
C CYS A 48 13.55 -3.76 26.78
N LYS A 49 12.49 -3.75 25.96
CA LYS A 49 11.34 -2.81 26.02
C LYS A 49 11.67 -1.33 25.82
N LYS A 50 12.91 -1.00 25.41
CA LYS A 50 13.34 0.38 25.18
C LYS A 50 12.62 1.06 24.01
N CYS A 51 12.12 0.28 23.04
CA CYS A 51 11.30 0.75 21.92
C CYS A 51 9.79 0.82 22.24
N GLY A 52 9.38 0.65 23.51
CA GLY A 52 7.97 0.69 23.92
C GLY A 52 7.18 -0.60 23.70
N GLN A 53 7.75 -1.59 23.00
CA GLN A 53 7.11 -2.90 22.77
C GLN A 53 7.44 -3.90 23.90
N LEU A 54 6.49 -4.77 24.24
CA LEU A 54 6.64 -5.75 25.35
C LEU A 54 7.72 -6.81 25.09
N THR A 55 7.90 -7.20 23.83
CA THR A 55 8.89 -8.18 23.37
C THR A 55 9.47 -7.75 22.03
N CYS A 56 10.66 -8.22 21.68
CA CYS A 56 11.24 -8.04 20.35
C CYS A 56 10.38 -8.69 19.25
N PHE A 57 9.63 -9.75 19.58
CA PHE A 57 8.67 -10.35 18.66
C PHE A 57 7.46 -9.43 18.40
N ALA A 58 6.97 -8.72 19.42
CA ALA A 58 5.95 -7.69 19.24
C ALA A 58 6.48 -6.53 18.38
N PHE A 59 7.74 -6.12 18.57
CA PHE A 59 8.38 -5.14 17.69
C PHE A 59 8.47 -5.62 16.24
N ALA A 60 8.79 -6.90 15.99
CA ALA A 60 8.76 -7.47 14.64
C ALA A 60 7.37 -7.37 13.97
N PHE A 61 6.30 -7.61 14.72
CA PHE A 61 4.93 -7.38 14.22
C PHE A 61 4.65 -5.91 13.92
N ALA A 62 5.05 -5.01 14.82
CA ALA A 62 4.88 -3.57 14.64
C ALA A 62 5.62 -3.04 13.41
N LEU A 63 6.82 -3.58 13.11
CA LEU A 63 7.56 -3.27 11.88
C LEU A 63 6.82 -3.73 10.63
N ILE A 64 6.27 -4.96 10.63
CA ILE A 64 5.46 -5.48 9.51
C ILE A 64 4.18 -4.65 9.33
N GLY A 65 3.55 -4.24 10.43
CA GLY A 65 2.38 -3.35 10.43
C GLY A 65 2.70 -1.91 10.06
N ARG A 66 3.98 -1.54 9.91
CA ARG A 66 4.46 -0.15 9.71
C ARG A 66 4.03 0.81 10.83
N GLU A 67 3.78 0.28 12.02
CA GLU A 67 3.50 1.06 13.23
C GLU A 67 4.78 1.67 13.80
N ASN A 68 5.92 1.01 13.56
CA ASN A 68 7.25 1.38 14.02
C ASN A 68 8.26 1.38 12.87
N LYS A 69 9.35 2.12 13.04
CA LYS A 69 10.53 2.11 12.16
C LYS A 69 11.66 1.28 12.78
N PRO A 70 12.57 0.70 11.98
CA PRO A 70 13.73 -0.02 12.53
C PRO A 70 14.57 0.86 13.48
N GLU A 71 14.65 2.15 13.18
CA GLU A 71 15.36 3.16 13.99
C GLU A 71 14.78 3.37 15.39
N ASP A 72 13.54 2.93 15.65
CA ASP A 72 12.89 3.06 16.97
C ASP A 72 13.49 2.14 18.05
N CYS A 73 14.35 1.19 17.66
CA CYS A 73 15.01 0.28 18.59
C CYS A 73 16.45 0.73 18.91
N PRO A 74 16.73 1.26 20.12
CA PRO A 74 18.06 1.75 20.46
C PRO A 74 19.15 0.68 20.41
N ASP A 75 18.80 -0.57 20.75
CA ASP A 75 19.75 -1.68 20.71
C ASP A 75 20.11 -2.04 19.26
N LEU A 76 19.21 -1.82 18.29
CA LEU A 76 19.45 -2.09 16.86
C LEU A 76 20.36 -1.04 16.19
N LEU A 77 20.46 0.16 16.78
CA LEU A 77 21.35 1.23 16.30
C LEU A 77 22.83 1.00 16.66
N THR A 78 23.14 -0.05 17.42
CA THR A 78 24.52 -0.39 17.78
C THR A 78 25.28 -0.98 16.58
N GLU A 79 26.58 -0.72 16.48
CA GLU A 79 27.41 -1.17 15.34
C GLU A 79 27.37 -2.70 15.13
N GLN A 80 27.13 -3.48 16.18
CA GLN A 80 26.98 -4.94 16.11
C GLN A 80 25.77 -5.41 15.28
N TYR A 81 24.72 -4.58 15.12
CA TYR A 81 23.52 -4.90 14.35
C TYR A 81 23.36 -4.04 13.10
N LYS A 82 24.41 -3.32 12.70
CA LYS A 82 24.38 -2.41 11.55
C LYS A 82 23.88 -3.08 10.27
N SER A 83 24.40 -4.26 9.95
CA SER A 83 23.96 -5.02 8.77
C SER A 83 22.49 -5.45 8.86
N SER A 84 22.01 -5.82 10.05
CA SER A 84 20.59 -6.14 10.25
C SER A 84 19.71 -4.90 10.14
N LEU A 85 20.17 -3.76 10.65
CA LEU A 85 19.50 -2.47 10.55
C LEU A 85 19.37 -2.02 9.10
N ASP A 86 20.44 -2.12 8.31
CA ASP A 86 20.44 -1.76 6.88
C ASP A 86 19.42 -2.60 6.10
N LEU A 87 19.40 -3.92 6.31
CA LEU A 87 18.40 -4.79 5.71
C LEU A 87 16.99 -4.40 6.15
N LEU A 88 16.77 -4.22 7.46
CA LEU A 88 15.46 -3.82 7.97
C LEU A 88 15.03 -2.45 7.41
N ASN A 89 15.96 -1.53 7.14
CA ASN A 89 15.67 -0.25 6.51
C ASN A 89 15.38 -0.38 5.02
N GLU A 90 15.99 -1.30 4.30
CA GLU A 90 15.63 -1.60 2.90
C GLU A 90 14.17 -2.07 2.79
N TYR A 91 13.74 -2.92 3.73
CA TYR A 91 12.35 -3.38 3.76
C TYR A 91 11.40 -2.34 4.38
N PHE A 92 11.79 -1.71 5.48
CA PHE A 92 10.89 -0.96 6.37
C PHE A 92 11.15 0.55 6.45
N GLY A 93 12.27 1.06 5.91
CA GLY A 93 12.80 2.41 6.12
C GLY A 93 12.21 3.53 5.25
N GLY A 94 11.22 3.24 4.41
CA GLY A 94 10.50 4.28 3.68
C GLY A 94 9.74 5.22 4.63
N GLU A 95 9.64 6.52 4.28
CA GLU A 95 8.71 7.45 4.92
C GLU A 95 7.28 7.00 4.67
N VAL A 96 6.77 6.12 5.52
CA VAL A 96 5.37 5.71 5.47
C VAL A 96 4.59 6.61 6.40
N SER A 97 4.01 7.67 5.84
CA SER A 97 2.90 8.36 6.46
C SER A 97 1.70 7.42 6.45
N VAL A 98 1.60 6.51 7.43
CA VAL A 98 0.38 5.74 7.68
C VAL A 98 -0.63 6.71 8.31
N GLU A 99 -1.11 7.66 7.53
CA GLU A 99 -2.16 8.54 8.01
C GLU A 99 -3.48 7.77 7.99
N LYS A 100 -3.86 7.25 9.16
CA LYS A 100 -5.20 6.83 9.61
C LYS A 100 -6.00 5.81 8.77
N THR A 101 -5.53 5.43 7.58
CA THR A 101 -6.31 4.62 6.64
C THR A 101 -5.97 3.13 6.69
N GLY A 102 -4.74 2.75 7.03
CA GLY A 102 -4.30 1.36 6.90
C GLY A 102 -4.31 0.86 5.45
N LEU A 103 -4.18 1.77 4.48
CA LEU A 103 -3.92 1.49 3.07
C LEU A 103 -2.62 2.17 2.66
N LEU A 104 -1.64 1.37 2.26
CA LEU A 104 -0.37 1.82 1.72
C LEU A 104 -0.41 1.75 0.20
N ILE A 105 0.02 2.83 -0.45
CA ILE A 105 0.15 2.90 -1.90
C ILE A 105 1.61 3.19 -2.23
N ASP A 106 2.31 2.18 -2.71
CA ASP A 106 3.67 2.29 -3.24
C ASP A 106 3.62 3.05 -4.57
N GLN A 107 4.03 4.31 -4.53
CA GLN A 107 4.01 5.19 -5.70
C GLN A 107 5.01 4.75 -6.76
N GLU A 108 6.08 4.06 -6.42
CA GLU A 108 7.07 3.60 -7.43
C GLU A 108 6.50 2.46 -8.26
N LYS A 109 5.76 1.55 -7.62
CA LYS A 109 5.09 0.43 -8.30
C LYS A 109 3.78 0.78 -8.99
N CYS A 110 3.13 1.87 -8.59
CA CYS A 110 1.82 2.23 -9.11
C CYS A 110 1.91 2.80 -10.53
N CYS A 111 1.50 2.04 -11.54
CA CYS A 111 1.50 2.49 -12.94
C CYS A 111 0.23 3.28 -13.36
N GLY A 112 -0.71 3.52 -12.44
CA GLY A 112 -1.94 4.26 -12.74
C GLY A 112 -3.01 3.52 -13.55
N CYS A 113 -2.95 2.19 -13.69
CA CYS A 113 -3.92 1.42 -14.49
C CYS A 113 -5.38 1.61 -14.04
N GLY A 114 -5.61 1.93 -12.76
CA GLY A 114 -6.93 2.25 -12.23
C GLY A 114 -7.83 1.04 -11.93
N ASP A 115 -7.32 -0.20 -12.02
CA ASP A 115 -8.10 -1.41 -11.70
C ASP A 115 -8.67 -1.36 -10.28
N CYS A 116 -7.85 -0.94 -9.32
CA CYS A 116 -8.26 -0.77 -7.92
C CYS A 116 -9.33 0.32 -7.76
N VAL A 117 -9.33 1.38 -8.59
CA VAL A 117 -10.35 2.44 -8.59
C VAL A 117 -11.67 1.89 -9.13
N ALA A 118 -11.63 1.21 -10.28
CA ALA A 118 -12.81 0.67 -10.94
C ALA A 118 -13.54 -0.36 -10.05
N VAL A 119 -12.81 -1.31 -9.48
CA VAL A 119 -13.38 -2.32 -8.58
C VAL A 119 -13.85 -1.71 -7.25
N CYS A 120 -13.12 -0.74 -6.70
CA CYS A 120 -13.52 -0.08 -5.45
C CYS A 120 -14.84 0.69 -5.62
N ASN A 121 -14.99 1.46 -6.70
CA ASN A 121 -16.23 2.18 -6.99
C ASN A 121 -17.42 1.23 -7.21
N LYS A 122 -17.19 0.10 -7.90
CA LYS A 122 -18.22 -0.93 -8.05
C LYS A 122 -18.61 -1.55 -6.70
N CYS A 123 -17.63 -1.80 -5.83
CA CYS A 123 -17.88 -2.34 -4.49
C CYS A 123 -18.59 -1.35 -3.56
N GLN A 124 -18.49 -0.03 -3.80
CA GLN A 124 -19.18 0.99 -3.00
C GLN A 124 -20.69 1.05 -3.25
N GLY A 125 -21.15 0.75 -4.47
CA GLY A 125 -22.52 1.04 -4.91
C GLY A 125 -23.64 0.28 -4.19
N THR A 126 -23.33 -0.81 -3.47
CA THR A 126 -24.35 -1.61 -2.77
C THR A 126 -23.78 -2.29 -1.53
N VAL A 127 -24.56 -2.29 -0.45
CA VAL A 127 -24.32 -3.11 0.75
C VAL A 127 -25.48 -4.06 0.99
N LEU A 128 -25.14 -5.24 1.50
CA LEU A 128 -26.11 -6.23 1.98
C LEU A 128 -26.34 -5.97 3.46
N PHE A 129 -27.57 -5.72 3.87
CA PHE A 129 -27.93 -5.55 5.27
C PHE A 129 -28.85 -6.68 5.73
N GLY A 130 -28.43 -7.41 6.76
CA GLY A 130 -29.21 -8.47 7.41
C GLY A 130 -29.80 -9.47 6.41
N SER A 131 -31.14 -9.56 6.38
CA SER A 131 -31.96 -10.51 5.62
C SER A 131 -31.93 -10.32 4.08
N GLY A 132 -30.82 -9.89 3.51
CA GLY A 132 -30.64 -9.73 2.07
C GLY A 132 -31.10 -8.38 1.51
N VAL A 133 -31.29 -7.35 2.35
CA VAL A 133 -31.68 -6.02 1.88
C VAL A 133 -30.48 -5.35 1.21
N ILE A 134 -30.63 -5.03 -0.07
CA ILE A 134 -29.66 -4.29 -0.87
C ILE A 134 -29.95 -2.79 -0.71
N ILE A 135 -29.01 -2.06 -0.09
CA ILE A 135 -29.11 -0.61 0.04
C ILE A 135 -28.12 0.04 -0.94
N PRO A 136 -28.58 0.91 -1.86
CA PRO A 136 -27.68 1.67 -2.70
C PRO A 136 -26.88 2.65 -1.84
N ARG A 137 -25.56 2.65 -1.97
CA ARG A 137 -24.71 3.66 -1.34
C ARG A 137 -24.22 4.65 -2.39
N ASN A 138 -24.59 5.91 -2.20
CA ASN A 138 -24.07 7.02 -2.97
C ASN A 138 -23.02 7.75 -2.12
N VAL A 139 -21.78 7.27 -2.18
CA VAL A 139 -20.64 7.84 -1.47
C VAL A 139 -19.63 8.35 -2.49
N PRO A 140 -18.84 9.39 -2.17
CA PRO A 140 -17.76 9.80 -3.05
C PRO A 140 -16.75 8.66 -3.24
N PRO A 141 -16.02 8.64 -4.37
CA PRO A 141 -15.06 7.58 -4.64
C PRO A 141 -13.94 7.60 -3.59
N VAL A 142 -13.51 6.42 -3.15
CA VAL A 142 -12.38 6.30 -2.20
C VAL A 142 -11.04 6.60 -2.87
N LEU A 143 -10.86 6.09 -4.09
CA LEU A 143 -9.61 6.17 -4.84
C LEU A 143 -9.85 6.90 -6.17
N LYS A 144 -8.86 7.67 -6.63
CA LYS A 144 -8.81 8.21 -8.00
C LYS A 144 -7.41 8.07 -8.56
N VAL A 145 -7.31 8.04 -9.89
CA VAL A 145 -6.03 8.22 -10.58
C VAL A 145 -5.80 9.73 -10.74
N ILE A 146 -4.74 10.23 -10.11
CA ILE A 146 -4.31 11.64 -10.14
C ILE A 146 -2.82 11.62 -10.48
N ASP A 147 -2.41 12.41 -11.48
CA ASP A 147 -1.03 12.46 -11.99
C ASP A 147 -0.48 11.09 -12.42
N GLY A 148 -1.34 10.26 -13.02
CA GLY A 148 -0.96 8.93 -13.49
C GLY A 148 -0.72 7.91 -12.37
N ARG A 149 -1.05 8.23 -11.11
CA ARG A 149 -0.95 7.30 -9.98
C ARG A 149 -2.23 7.28 -9.16
N VAL A 150 -2.45 6.19 -8.42
CA VAL A 150 -3.63 6.06 -7.58
C VAL A 150 -3.40 6.83 -6.28
N GLN A 151 -4.39 7.63 -5.90
CA GLN A 151 -4.41 8.39 -4.66
C GLN A 151 -5.72 8.14 -3.92
N VAL A 152 -5.67 8.18 -2.58
CA VAL A 152 -6.85 8.17 -1.73
C VAL A 152 -7.46 9.57 -1.73
N VAL A 153 -8.73 9.68 -2.10
CA VAL A 153 -9.44 10.98 -2.13
C VAL A 153 -10.52 11.11 -1.07
N CYS A 154 -11.12 9.99 -0.62
CA CYS A 154 -12.08 9.99 0.49
C CYS A 154 -12.07 8.63 1.20
N TRP A 155 -11.23 8.50 2.22
CA TRP A 155 -11.09 7.24 2.96
C TRP A 155 -12.37 6.84 3.68
N GLU A 156 -13.14 7.79 4.18
CA GLU A 156 -14.37 7.59 4.95
C GLU A 156 -15.45 6.84 4.13
N SER A 157 -15.37 6.91 2.80
CA SER A 157 -16.27 6.18 1.89
C SER A 157 -15.92 4.70 1.75
N CYS A 158 -14.78 4.26 2.30
CA CYS A 158 -14.34 2.88 2.25
C CYS A 158 -15.27 1.98 3.06
N LYS A 159 -15.54 0.76 2.55
CA LYS A 159 -16.32 -0.24 3.29
C LYS A 159 -15.69 -0.60 4.64
N ARG A 160 -14.35 -0.50 4.75
CA ARG A 160 -13.60 -0.69 6.00
C ARG A 160 -13.93 0.36 7.07
N CYS A 161 -14.48 1.51 6.68
CA CYS A 161 -14.86 2.61 7.58
C CYS A 161 -16.31 2.49 8.08
N MET A 162 -17.05 1.46 7.68
CA MET A 162 -18.39 1.23 8.19
C MET A 162 -18.41 0.85 9.65
N ASN A 163 -19.59 0.96 10.26
CA ASN A 163 -19.86 0.42 11.59
C ASN A 163 -21.03 -0.59 11.49
N PRO A 164 -20.79 -1.90 11.68
CA PRO A 164 -19.49 -2.52 11.93
C PRO A 164 -18.57 -2.48 10.69
N PRO A 165 -17.24 -2.51 10.86
CA PRO A 165 -16.31 -2.47 9.74
C PRO A 165 -16.42 -3.73 8.89
N GLU A 166 -16.60 -3.55 7.57
CA GLU A 166 -16.58 -4.68 6.64
C GLU A 166 -15.13 -5.08 6.32
N TYR A 167 -14.89 -6.39 6.31
CA TYR A 167 -13.66 -6.94 5.76
C TYR A 167 -13.65 -6.78 4.23
N CYS A 168 -12.78 -5.92 3.71
CA CYS A 168 -12.64 -5.68 2.28
C CYS A 168 -11.16 -5.53 1.91
N ARG A 169 -10.70 -6.31 0.92
CA ARG A 169 -9.33 -6.26 0.36
C ARG A 169 -9.27 -6.07 -1.15
N VAL A 170 -10.39 -5.69 -1.77
CA VAL A 170 -10.54 -5.70 -3.23
C VAL A 170 -9.49 -4.85 -3.96
N CYS A 171 -9.06 -3.72 -3.38
CA CYS A 171 -8.06 -2.84 -3.98
C CYS A 171 -6.64 -3.45 -3.94
N GLU A 172 -6.29 -4.17 -2.87
CA GLU A 172 -5.03 -4.93 -2.73
C GLU A 172 -5.03 -6.13 -3.68
N GLU A 173 -6.10 -6.94 -3.65
CA GLU A 173 -6.22 -8.17 -4.46
C GLU A 173 -6.24 -7.92 -5.96
N ARG A 174 -6.73 -6.75 -6.39
CA ARG A 174 -6.87 -6.40 -7.81
C ARG A 174 -5.69 -5.60 -8.35
N CYS A 175 -4.66 -5.34 -7.55
CA CYS A 175 -3.46 -4.66 -8.03
C CYS A 175 -2.51 -5.68 -8.69
N PRO A 176 -2.36 -5.68 -10.03
CA PRO A 176 -1.45 -6.62 -10.69
C PRO A 176 0.03 -6.37 -10.37
N PHE A 177 0.36 -5.15 -9.97
CA PHE A 177 1.73 -4.73 -9.66
C PHE A 177 2.09 -4.83 -8.16
N GLY A 178 1.15 -5.23 -7.31
CA GLY A 178 1.36 -5.27 -5.85
C GLY A 178 1.75 -3.90 -5.26
N ALA A 179 1.19 -2.83 -5.81
CA ALA A 179 1.42 -1.45 -5.38
C ALA A 179 0.51 -1.03 -4.21
N LEU A 180 -0.58 -1.76 -3.95
CA LEU A 180 -1.50 -1.50 -2.85
C LEU A 180 -1.34 -2.58 -1.78
N GLU A 181 -1.19 -2.17 -0.52
CA GLU A 181 -1.08 -3.06 0.64
C GLU A 181 -1.99 -2.57 1.76
N LEU A 182 -2.77 -3.48 2.35
CA LEU A 182 -3.64 -3.16 3.48
C LEU A 182 -2.97 -3.62 4.77
N VAL A 183 -2.41 -2.67 5.50
CA VAL A 183 -1.95 -2.88 6.88
C VAL A 183 -3.18 -2.90 7.80
N ARG A 184 -3.13 -3.83 8.76
CA ARG A 184 -4.25 -4.09 9.68
C ARG A 184 -4.19 -3.14 10.86
#